data_AF-A0A8S3JVF7-F1
#
_entry.id   AF-A0A8S3JVF7-F1
#
_cell.length_a   1.000
_cell.length_b   1.000
_cell.length_c   1.000
_cell.angle_alpha   90.00
_cell.angle_beta   90.00
_cell.angle_gamma   90.00
#
_symmetry.space_group_name_H-M   'P 1'
#
loop_
_entity.id
_entity.type
_entity.pdbx_description
1 polymer ?
#
loop_
_entity_poly.entity_id
_entity_poly.type
_entity_poly.pdbx_seq_one_letter_code
_entity_poly.pdbx_strand_id
1 'polypeptide(L)'
;MYEQNIDLTYFSNQQIWMVEDYLYNQASASDDNPGYHLLNFIDIEPRKIETKFLTKRSEQPNERLKNIARMLTVQRAKQAKAIEVKNLPLNKILVVETSYEGILRGILSLFQLTKGQPQVHHIFYCSDTTSWTEMRAFAYRCFYSQGALHQLIQPELLSALVQDQFTQFLHKLAKQQP
;
A
#
# COMPACT_ATOMS: atom_id res chain seq x y z
N MET A 1 4.79 -14.66 -3.74
CA MET A 1 4.16 -13.74 -4.72
C MET A 1 4.05 -12.34 -4.14
N TYR A 2 3.28 -12.14 -3.07
CA TYR A 2 3.18 -10.85 -2.37
C TYR A 2 4.51 -10.38 -1.74
N GLU A 3 5.33 -11.31 -1.24
CA GLU A 3 6.69 -10.99 -0.76
C GLU A 3 7.60 -10.38 -1.82
N GLN A 4 7.33 -10.64 -3.11
CA GLN A 4 8.10 -10.13 -4.24
C GLN A 4 7.40 -8.92 -4.92
N ASN A 5 6.15 -8.65 -4.57
CA ASN A 5 5.31 -7.60 -5.15
C ASN A 5 4.46 -6.98 -4.03
N ILE A 6 5.13 -6.31 -3.10
CA ILE A 6 4.49 -5.76 -1.90
C ILE A 6 3.40 -4.75 -2.27
N ASP A 7 3.52 -4.02 -3.37
CA ASP A 7 2.51 -3.01 -3.69
C ASP A 7 1.19 -3.61 -4.19
N LEU A 8 1.18 -4.89 -4.56
CA LEU A 8 -0.06 -5.63 -4.80
C LEU A 8 -0.80 -5.97 -3.51
N THR A 9 -0.17 -5.83 -2.32
CA THR A 9 -0.86 -6.00 -1.05
C THR A 9 -1.75 -4.81 -0.70
N TYR A 10 -1.62 -3.68 -1.40
CA TYR A 10 -2.50 -2.52 -1.22
C TYR A 10 -3.82 -2.65 -1.99
N PHE A 11 -3.96 -3.66 -2.84
CA PHE A 11 -5.13 -3.85 -3.68
C PHE A 11 -5.94 -5.06 -3.25
N SER A 12 -7.24 -4.86 -3.12
CA SER A 12 -8.22 -5.96 -3.11
C SER A 12 -8.19 -6.71 -4.45
N ASN A 13 -8.71 -7.95 -4.47
CA ASN A 13 -8.83 -8.73 -5.71
C ASN A 13 -9.59 -7.98 -6.81
N GLN A 14 -10.60 -7.19 -6.44
CA GLN A 14 -11.37 -6.39 -7.39
C GLN A 14 -10.52 -5.28 -8.02
N GLN A 15 -9.71 -4.57 -7.22
CA GLN A 15 -8.79 -3.55 -7.71
C GLN A 15 -7.70 -4.15 -8.60
N ILE A 16 -7.21 -5.34 -8.27
CA ILE A 16 -6.27 -6.08 -9.12
C ILE A 16 -6.90 -6.38 -10.49
N TRP A 17 -8.16 -6.79 -10.53
CA TRP A 17 -8.86 -7.04 -11.80
C TRP A 17 -9.11 -5.76 -12.59
N MET A 18 -9.35 -4.62 -11.94
CA MET A 18 -9.45 -3.32 -12.61
C MET A 18 -8.14 -2.92 -13.27
N VAL A 19 -7.01 -3.12 -12.57
CA VAL A 19 -5.66 -2.91 -13.13
C VAL A 19 -5.44 -3.84 -14.32
N GLU A 20 -5.79 -5.12 -14.19
CA GLU A 20 -5.66 -6.08 -15.28
C GLU A 20 -6.47 -5.68 -16.51
N ASP A 21 -7.74 -5.31 -16.31
CA ASP A 21 -8.63 -4.96 -17.42
C ASP A 21 -8.14 -3.72 -18.18
N TYR A 22 -7.64 -2.71 -17.45
CA TYR A 22 -6.96 -1.56 -18.05
C TYR A 22 -5.75 -1.99 -18.90
N LEU A 23 -4.90 -2.87 -18.38
CA LEU A 23 -3.66 -3.29 -19.07
C LEU A 23 -3.93 -4.04 -20.37
N TYR A 24 -4.95 -4.90 -20.42
CA TYR A 24 -5.34 -5.60 -21.65
C TYR A 24 -6.06 -4.68 -22.65
N ASN A 25 -6.74 -3.64 -22.16
CA ASN A 25 -7.53 -2.71 -22.97
C ASN A 25 -6.85 -1.34 -23.16
N GLN A 26 -5.54 -1.24 -22.92
CA GLN A 26 -4.83 0.05 -22.84
C GLN A 26 -4.95 0.89 -24.12
N ALA A 27 -5.07 0.26 -25.29
CA ALA A 27 -5.21 0.95 -26.57
C ALA A 27 -6.53 1.73 -26.70
N SER A 28 -7.56 1.36 -25.94
CA SER A 28 -8.89 1.98 -25.96
C SER A 28 -9.32 2.57 -24.60
N ALA A 29 -8.50 2.43 -23.57
CA ALA A 29 -8.81 2.91 -22.23
C ALA A 29 -8.54 4.42 -22.10
N SER A 30 -9.49 5.14 -21.47
CA SER A 30 -9.32 6.54 -21.09
C SER A 30 -8.48 6.67 -19.81
N ASP A 31 -7.96 7.87 -19.55
CA ASP A 31 -7.26 8.17 -18.28
C ASP A 31 -8.22 8.15 -17.06
N ASP A 32 -9.54 8.17 -17.29
CA ASP A 32 -10.56 8.01 -16.24
C ASP A 32 -10.77 6.54 -15.82
N ASN A 33 -10.06 5.59 -16.45
CA ASN A 33 -10.21 4.18 -16.11
C ASN A 33 -9.70 3.92 -14.67
N PRO A 34 -10.47 3.22 -13.82
CA PRO A 34 -10.03 2.91 -12.45
C PRO A 34 -8.66 2.23 -12.37
N GLY A 35 -8.32 1.35 -13.32
CA GLY A 35 -7.01 0.70 -13.40
C GLY A 35 -5.86 1.68 -13.66
N TYR A 36 -6.09 2.77 -14.41
CA TYR A 36 -5.12 3.83 -14.63
C TYR A 36 -4.76 4.54 -13.31
N HIS A 37 -5.76 4.92 -12.52
CA HIS A 37 -5.56 5.59 -11.24
C HIS A 37 -4.92 4.68 -10.20
N LEU A 38 -5.30 3.40 -10.18
CA LEU A 38 -4.68 2.41 -9.28
C LEU A 38 -3.20 2.22 -9.60
N LEU A 39 -2.81 2.18 -10.87
CA LEU A 39 -1.39 2.13 -11.25
C LEU A 39 -0.62 3.38 -10.80
N ASN A 40 -1.19 4.58 -10.96
CA ASN A 40 -0.59 5.81 -10.43
C ASN A 40 -0.47 5.82 -8.90
N PHE A 41 -1.44 5.24 -8.19
CA PHE A 41 -1.41 5.12 -6.72
C PHE A 41 -0.21 4.32 -6.20
N ILE A 42 0.30 3.37 -6.99
CA ILE A 42 1.53 2.61 -6.67
C ILE A 42 2.76 3.12 -7.43
N ASP A 43 2.75 4.39 -7.82
CA ASP A 43 3.83 5.10 -8.52
C ASP A 43 4.26 4.46 -9.86
N ILE A 44 3.32 3.81 -10.57
CA ILE A 44 3.57 3.26 -11.91
C ILE A 44 2.85 4.08 -12.96
N GLU A 45 3.60 4.76 -13.82
CA GLU A 45 3.06 5.57 -14.92
C GLU A 45 2.40 4.68 -16.00
N PRO A 46 1.06 4.70 -16.13
CA PRO A 46 0.35 3.70 -16.93
C PRO A 46 0.70 3.76 -18.42
N ARG A 47 0.92 4.96 -18.95
CA ARG A 47 1.22 5.19 -20.38
C ARG A 47 2.60 4.69 -20.83
N LYS A 48 3.52 4.46 -19.89
CA LYS A 48 4.86 3.94 -20.18
C LYS A 48 4.92 2.41 -20.11
N ILE A 49 3.82 1.76 -19.73
CA ILE A 49 3.76 0.31 -19.64
C ILE A 49 3.76 -0.28 -21.06
N GLU A 50 4.75 -1.13 -21.32
CA GLU A 50 4.82 -1.93 -22.53
C GLU A 50 3.99 -3.21 -22.34
N THR A 51 2.85 -3.28 -23.03
CA THR A 51 1.93 -4.44 -22.97
C THR A 51 2.51 -5.73 -23.55
N LYS A 52 3.65 -5.67 -24.24
CA LYS A 52 4.33 -6.85 -24.82
C LYS A 52 4.76 -7.91 -23.80
N PHE A 53 4.80 -7.55 -22.52
CA PHE A 53 5.11 -8.49 -21.42
C PHE A 53 3.85 -9.16 -20.82
N LEU A 54 2.66 -8.73 -21.22
CA LEU A 54 1.40 -9.39 -20.86
C LEU A 54 1.31 -10.70 -21.63
N THR A 55 1.15 -11.79 -20.88
CA THR A 55 0.74 -13.10 -21.39
C THR A 55 -0.73 -13.06 -21.79
N LYS A 56 -1.23 -14.12 -22.43
CA LYS A 56 -2.66 -14.26 -22.67
C LYS A 56 -3.43 -14.22 -21.34
N ARG A 57 -4.55 -13.49 -21.32
CA ARG A 57 -5.45 -13.43 -20.16
C ARG A 57 -5.84 -14.86 -19.75
N SER A 58 -5.63 -15.17 -18.48
CA SER A 58 -5.98 -16.48 -17.89
C SER A 58 -7.32 -16.36 -17.17
N GLU A 59 -8.11 -17.43 -17.16
CA GLU A 59 -9.32 -17.51 -16.34
C GLU A 59 -9.01 -17.87 -14.88
N GLN A 60 -7.81 -18.40 -14.61
CA GLN A 60 -7.41 -18.86 -13.28
C GLN A 60 -6.89 -17.67 -12.43
N PRO A 61 -7.51 -17.35 -11.28
CA PRO A 61 -7.16 -16.16 -10.48
C PRO A 61 -5.68 -16.08 -10.10
N ASN A 62 -5.07 -17.20 -9.71
CA ASN A 62 -3.65 -17.24 -9.33
C ASN A 62 -2.72 -16.94 -10.50
N GLU A 63 -3.07 -17.35 -11.72
CA GLU A 63 -2.27 -17.07 -12.92
C GLU A 63 -2.45 -15.62 -13.38
N ARG A 64 -3.66 -15.04 -13.23
CA ARG A 64 -3.91 -13.60 -13.45
C ARG A 64 -3.03 -12.75 -12.54
N LEU A 65 -2.99 -13.08 -11.25
CA LEU A 65 -2.13 -12.42 -10.25
C LEU A 65 -0.64 -12.51 -10.61
N LYS A 66 -0.16 -13.71 -10.98
CA LYS A 66 1.24 -13.89 -11.40
C LYS A 66 1.58 -13.07 -12.65
N ASN A 67 0.66 -12.97 -13.61
CA ASN A 67 0.88 -12.22 -14.84
C ASN A 67 1.02 -10.72 -14.55
N ILE A 68 0.13 -10.17 -13.71
CA ILE A 68 0.19 -8.76 -13.28
C ILE A 68 1.49 -8.52 -12.50
N ALA A 69 1.77 -9.35 -11.50
CA ALA A 69 2.98 -9.26 -10.69
C ALA A 69 4.26 -9.25 -11.54
N ARG A 70 4.35 -10.17 -12.52
CA ARG A 70 5.48 -10.23 -13.44
C ARG A 70 5.62 -8.95 -14.27
N MET A 71 4.51 -8.42 -14.77
CA MET A 71 4.53 -7.18 -15.55
C MET A 71 5.00 -5.99 -14.72
N LEU A 72 4.45 -5.80 -13.52
CA LEU A 72 4.85 -4.71 -12.62
C LEU A 72 6.32 -4.82 -12.23
N THR A 73 6.81 -6.04 -11.99
CA THR A 73 8.24 -6.30 -11.72
C THR A 73 9.14 -5.87 -12.88
N VAL A 74 8.75 -6.19 -14.12
CA VAL A 74 9.52 -5.81 -15.33
C VAL A 74 9.50 -4.29 -15.54
N GLN A 75 8.36 -3.64 -15.33
CA GLN A 75 8.25 -2.18 -15.45
C GLN A 75 9.13 -1.46 -14.43
N ARG A 76 9.15 -1.95 -13.20
CA ARG A 76 10.02 -1.43 -12.15
C ARG A 76 11.48 -1.65 -12.43
N ALA A 77 11.87 -2.82 -12.92
CA ALA A 77 13.26 -3.06 -13.30
C ALA A 77 13.75 -2.09 -14.39
N LYS A 78 12.84 -1.59 -15.25
CA LYS A 78 13.14 -0.54 -16.21
C LYS A 78 13.18 0.85 -15.59
N GLN A 79 12.23 1.19 -14.73
CA GLN A 79 12.22 2.47 -14.00
C GLN A 79 13.42 2.60 -13.04
N ALA A 80 13.83 1.50 -12.40
CA ALA A 80 15.00 1.40 -11.53
C ALA A 80 16.35 1.46 -12.28
N LYS A 81 16.36 1.30 -13.60
CA LYS A 81 17.54 1.64 -14.42
C LYS A 81 17.63 3.14 -14.73
N ALA A 82 16.54 3.89 -14.55
CA ALA A 82 16.50 5.35 -14.71
C ALA A 82 16.67 6.10 -13.38
N ILE A 83 16.43 5.43 -12.25
CA ILE A 83 16.61 5.96 -10.90
C ILE A 83 17.29 4.85 -10.11
N GLU A 84 18.51 5.08 -9.61
CA GLU A 84 19.13 4.24 -8.59
C GLU A 84 18.26 4.25 -7.31
N VAL A 85 17.11 3.59 -7.34
CA VAL A 85 16.36 3.27 -6.14
C VAL A 85 17.09 2.09 -5.55
N LYS A 86 18.11 2.41 -4.72
CA LYS A 86 18.54 1.51 -3.67
C LYS A 86 17.28 0.90 -3.09
N ASN A 87 17.23 -0.43 -2.99
CA ASN A 87 16.24 -1.13 -2.18
C ASN A 87 16.40 -0.65 -0.74
N LEU A 88 15.84 0.53 -0.45
CA LEU A 88 15.57 0.97 0.90
C LEU A 88 14.67 -0.12 1.47
N PRO A 89 14.96 -0.63 2.66
CA PRO A 89 14.10 -1.63 3.29
C PRO A 89 12.71 -1.04 3.27
N LEU A 90 11.79 -1.66 2.51
CA LEU A 90 10.43 -1.16 2.41
C LEU A 90 9.95 -0.89 3.83
N ASN A 91 9.55 0.36 4.10
CA ASN A 91 8.75 0.68 5.25
C ASN A 91 7.45 -0.11 5.08
N LYS A 92 7.42 -1.33 5.64
CA LYS A 92 6.38 -2.32 5.39
C LYS A 92 5.08 -1.80 5.99
N ILE A 93 4.18 -1.33 5.15
CA ILE A 93 2.79 -1.11 5.54
C ILE A 93 2.12 -2.49 5.52
N LEU A 94 1.66 -2.94 6.68
CA LEU A 94 0.94 -4.20 6.84
C LEU A 94 -0.54 -3.89 6.93
N VAL A 95 -1.32 -4.41 5.99
CA VAL A 95 -2.78 -4.26 5.97
C VAL A 95 -3.41 -5.53 6.53
N VAL A 96 -4.40 -5.38 7.41
CA VAL A 96 -5.20 -6.50 7.91
C VAL A 96 -6.66 -6.17 7.70
N GLU A 97 -7.32 -6.99 6.89
CA GLU A 97 -8.76 -6.97 6.74
C GLU A 97 -9.37 -7.94 7.77
N THR A 98 -10.23 -7.43 8.64
CA THR A 98 -10.97 -8.23 9.62
C THR A 98 -12.44 -7.82 9.66
N SER A 99 -13.32 -8.75 10.01
CA SER A 99 -14.66 -8.38 10.49
C SER A 99 -14.57 -7.61 11.81
N TYR A 100 -15.66 -6.95 12.23
CA TYR A 100 -15.72 -6.21 13.49
C TYR A 100 -15.34 -7.10 14.70
N GLU A 101 -15.80 -8.35 14.72
CA GLU A 101 -15.47 -9.34 15.75
C GLU A 101 -14.02 -9.85 15.67
N GLY A 102 -13.38 -9.70 14.52
CA GLY A 102 -12.04 -10.18 14.23
C GLY A 102 -10.92 -9.17 14.51
N ILE A 103 -11.24 -7.90 14.79
CA ILE A 103 -10.26 -6.82 14.84
C ILE A 103 -9.14 -7.06 15.86
N LEU A 104 -9.47 -7.54 17.06
CA LEU A 104 -8.49 -7.89 18.09
C LEU A 104 -7.56 -9.02 17.64
N ARG A 105 -8.08 -10.03 16.94
CA ARG A 105 -7.27 -11.13 16.39
C ARG A 105 -6.35 -10.62 15.28
N GLY A 106 -6.83 -9.70 14.45
CA GLY A 106 -6.04 -9.05 13.41
C GLY A 106 -4.87 -8.24 13.98
N ILE A 107 -5.14 -7.41 14.98
CA ILE A 107 -4.12 -6.64 15.72
C ILE A 107 -3.05 -7.59 16.28
N LEU A 108 -3.45 -8.60 17.06
CA LEU A 108 -2.51 -9.51 17.70
C LEU A 108 -1.69 -10.32 16.69
N SER A 109 -2.28 -10.67 15.55
CA SER A 109 -1.61 -11.39 14.47
C SER A 109 -0.47 -10.58 13.85
N LEU A 110 -0.61 -9.25 13.71
CA LEU A 110 0.48 -8.40 13.22
C LEU A 110 1.66 -8.35 14.19
N PHE A 111 1.39 -8.16 15.47
CA PHE A 111 2.45 -8.15 16.49
C PHE A 111 3.18 -9.50 16.56
N GLN A 112 2.43 -10.61 16.44
CA GLN A 112 3.03 -11.94 16.36
C GLN A 112 3.92 -12.10 15.12
N LEU A 113 3.47 -11.63 13.95
CA LEU A 113 4.24 -11.66 12.70
C LEU A 113 5.53 -10.83 12.79
N THR A 114 5.48 -9.66 13.42
CA THR A 114 6.65 -8.79 13.61
C THR A 114 7.51 -9.18 14.82
N LYS A 115 7.17 -10.28 15.52
CA LYS A 115 7.82 -10.71 16.78
C LYS A 115 7.86 -9.61 17.85
N GLY A 116 6.93 -8.65 17.79
CA GLY A 116 6.81 -7.55 18.74
C GLY A 116 5.76 -7.86 19.80
N GLN A 117 5.96 -7.36 21.02
CA GLN A 117 4.89 -7.35 22.02
C GLN A 117 4.08 -6.05 21.90
N PRO A 118 2.74 -6.12 21.78
CA PRO A 118 1.93 -4.92 21.74
C PRO A 118 2.03 -4.19 23.07
N GLN A 119 2.27 -2.88 23.01
CA GLN A 119 2.19 -1.98 24.15
C GLN A 119 1.10 -0.96 23.86
N VAL A 120 0.51 -0.37 24.92
CA VAL A 120 -0.62 0.56 24.78
C VAL A 120 -0.28 1.72 23.82
N HIS A 121 0.94 2.22 23.83
CA HIS A 121 1.36 3.33 22.97
C HIS A 121 1.71 2.94 21.52
N HIS A 122 1.73 1.63 21.20
CA HIS A 122 1.91 1.09 19.86
C HIS A 122 0.59 1.01 19.07
N ILE A 123 -0.55 1.10 19.74
CA ILE A 123 -1.86 0.99 19.13
C ILE A 123 -2.59 2.31 19.33
N PHE A 124 -3.16 2.85 18.26
CA PHE A 124 -3.93 4.08 18.32
C PHE A 124 -5.29 3.86 17.65
N TYR A 125 -6.36 4.01 18.42
CA TYR A 125 -7.73 3.86 17.93
C TYR A 125 -8.24 5.21 17.43
N CYS A 126 -8.62 5.26 16.15
CA CYS A 126 -9.14 6.45 15.51
C CYS A 126 -10.66 6.57 15.72
N SER A 127 -11.11 7.81 15.84
CA SER A 127 -12.51 8.21 15.92
C SER A 127 -12.73 9.52 15.15
N ASP A 128 -13.99 9.89 14.97
CA ASP A 128 -14.40 11.17 14.39
C ASP A 128 -13.93 12.38 15.21
N THR A 129 -13.69 12.20 16.51
CA THR A 129 -13.13 13.21 17.42
C THR A 129 -11.61 13.23 17.48
N THR A 130 -10.90 12.33 16.80
CA THR A 130 -9.44 12.28 16.83
C THR A 130 -8.85 13.55 16.24
N SER A 131 -7.99 14.23 17.00
CA SER A 131 -7.41 15.50 16.62
C SER A 131 -6.14 15.37 15.79
N TRP A 132 -5.81 16.43 15.05
CA TRP A 132 -4.54 16.53 14.34
C TRP A 132 -3.32 16.38 15.26
N THR A 133 -3.38 16.94 16.47
CA THR A 133 -2.27 16.87 17.44
C THR A 133 -1.96 15.42 17.82
N GLU A 134 -2.98 14.59 18.02
CA GLU A 134 -2.83 13.17 18.35
C GLU A 134 -2.22 12.39 17.19
N MET A 135 -2.71 12.61 15.96
CA MET A 135 -2.17 11.97 14.76
C MET A 135 -0.72 12.35 14.51
N ARG A 136 -0.37 13.63 14.72
CA ARG A 136 1.03 14.09 14.61
C ARG A 136 1.91 13.39 15.65
N ALA A 137 1.46 13.28 16.90
CA ALA A 137 2.19 12.59 17.96
C ALA A 137 2.35 11.09 17.65
N PHE A 138 1.33 10.45 17.10
CA PHE A 138 1.39 9.06 16.63
C PHE A 138 2.44 8.89 15.53
N ALA A 139 2.41 9.69 14.46
CA ALA A 139 3.41 9.64 13.39
C ALA A 139 4.85 9.83 13.91
N TYR A 140 5.07 10.75 14.87
CA TYR A 140 6.38 10.87 15.50
C TYR A 140 6.80 9.59 16.24
N ARG A 141 5.92 8.92 16.98
CA ARG A 141 6.27 7.63 17.60
C ARG A 141 6.65 6.60 16.55
N CYS A 142 5.92 6.53 15.43
CA CYS A 142 6.24 5.61 14.33
C CYS A 142 7.65 5.81 13.77
N PHE A 143 8.07 7.06 13.55
CA PHE A 143 9.35 7.37 12.90
C PHE A 143 10.57 7.26 13.83
N TYR A 144 10.36 7.37 15.15
CA TYR A 144 11.46 7.45 16.12
C TYR A 144 11.57 6.23 17.04
N SER A 145 10.54 5.40 17.16
CA SER A 145 10.62 4.11 17.85
C SER A 145 11.19 3.03 16.94
N GLN A 146 12.51 2.87 16.96
CA GLN A 146 13.20 1.88 16.12
C GLN A 146 12.72 0.44 16.43
N GLY A 147 12.34 -0.29 15.38
CA GLY A 147 11.99 -1.72 15.46
C GLY A 147 10.64 -2.02 16.11
N ALA A 148 9.85 -1.01 16.48
CA ALA A 148 8.50 -1.18 17.02
C ALA A 148 7.45 -1.10 15.91
N LEU A 149 6.48 -2.02 15.92
CA LEU A 149 5.28 -1.91 15.11
C LEU A 149 4.32 -0.92 15.77
N HIS A 150 3.90 0.10 15.05
CA HIS A 150 2.81 1.00 15.44
C HIS A 150 1.62 0.80 14.50
N GLN A 151 0.40 0.78 15.05
CA GLN A 151 -0.81 0.47 14.31
C GLN A 151 -1.91 1.50 14.57
N LEU A 152 -2.49 2.04 13.49
CA LEU A 152 -3.76 2.74 13.52
C LEU A 152 -4.90 1.73 13.41
N ILE A 153 -5.90 1.89 14.27
CA ILE A 153 -7.13 1.08 14.26
C ILE A 153 -8.25 1.97 13.76
N GLN A 154 -8.94 1.50 12.72
CA GLN A 154 -10.02 2.21 12.04
C GLN A 154 -9.66 3.62 11.53
N PRO A 155 -8.54 3.79 10.79
CA PRO A 155 -8.13 5.10 10.28
C PRO A 155 -9.19 5.77 9.40
N GLU A 156 -10.13 5.02 8.84
CA GLU A 156 -11.28 5.52 8.08
C GLU A 156 -12.23 6.41 8.90
N LEU A 157 -12.20 6.34 10.24
CA LEU A 157 -13.05 7.17 11.11
C LEU A 157 -12.50 8.58 11.32
N LEU A 158 -11.26 8.86 10.90
CA LEU A 158 -10.69 10.20 10.99
C LEU A 158 -11.46 11.19 10.10
N SER A 159 -11.61 12.44 10.53
CA SER A 159 -12.16 13.48 9.66
C SER A 159 -11.28 13.69 8.41
N ALA A 160 -11.89 14.04 7.28
CA ALA A 160 -11.18 14.26 6.02
C ALA A 160 -10.02 15.26 6.16
N LEU A 161 -10.24 16.35 6.90
CA LEU A 161 -9.21 17.34 7.21
C LEU A 161 -7.99 16.72 7.91
N VAL A 162 -8.22 15.85 8.89
CA VAL A 162 -7.13 15.19 9.64
C VAL A 162 -6.41 14.16 8.76
N GLN A 163 -7.14 13.42 7.90
CA GLN A 163 -6.53 12.49 6.95
C GLN A 163 -5.60 13.20 5.95
N ASP A 164 -6.05 14.35 5.41
CA ASP A 164 -5.25 15.17 4.49
C ASP A 164 -3.98 15.69 5.16
N GLN A 165 -4.10 16.24 6.36
CA GLN A 165 -2.98 16.73 7.15
C GLN A 165 -1.99 15.60 7.48
N PHE A 166 -2.51 14.43 7.85
CA PHE A 166 -1.70 13.26 8.18
C PHE A 166 -0.91 12.75 6.98
N THR A 167 -1.54 12.64 5.82
CA THR A 167 -0.90 12.20 4.58
C THR A 167 0.23 13.15 4.16
N GLN A 168 -0.03 14.46 4.16
CA GLN A 168 0.98 15.48 3.84
C GLN A 168 2.16 15.43 4.82
N PHE A 169 1.87 15.21 6.10
CA PHE A 169 2.89 15.11 7.13
C PHE A 169 3.74 13.84 7.01
N LEU A 170 3.14 12.68 6.73
CA LEU A 170 3.88 11.44 6.48
C LEU A 170 4.82 11.59 5.28
N HIS A 171 4.37 12.20 4.19
CA HIS A 171 5.23 12.51 3.04
C HIS A 171 6.40 13.42 3.43
N LYS A 172 6.16 14.42 4.27
CA LYS A 172 7.22 15.30 4.76
C LYS A 172 8.23 14.54 5.62
N LEU A 173 7.76 13.72 6.56
CA LEU A 173 8.62 12.92 7.43
C LEU A 173 9.44 11.89 6.63
N ALA A 174 8.83 11.22 5.65
CA ALA A 174 9.51 10.27 4.77
C ALA A 174 10.62 10.94 3.95
N LYS A 175 10.42 12.19 3.49
CA LYS A 175 11.44 12.98 2.78
C LYS A 175 12.53 13.53 3.70
N GLN A 176 12.27 13.64 5.00
CA GLN A 176 13.19 14.21 6.00
C GLN A 176 13.99 13.15 6.76
N GLN A 177 13.71 11.85 6.55
CA GLN A 177 14.55 10.79 7.11
C GLN A 177 15.95 10.81 6.45
N PRO A 178 17.04 10.84 7.24
CA PRO A 178 18.42 10.73 6.73
C PRO A 178 18.75 9.34 6.18
#